data_AF-A0A6V7KG96-F1
#
_entry.id   AF-A0A6V7KG96-F1
#
_cell.length_a   1.000
_cell.length_b   1.000
_cell.length_c   1.000
_cell.angle_alpha   90.00
_cell.angle_beta   90.00
_cell.angle_gamma   90.00
#
_symmetry.space_group_name_H-M   'P 1'
#
loop_
_entity.id
_entity.type
_entity.pdbx_description
1 polymer ?
#
loop_
_entity_poly.entity_id
_entity_poly.type
_entity_poly.pdbx_seq_one_letter_code
_entity_poly.pdbx_strand_id
1 'polypeptide(L)'
;MDEVIAQASKGDGNTKEAVPADVIEYMKTHGIQVDGKSIDDYIKQHAGADGKLDKGSLQAIKAALDNSANRDSDLSSQAQLTIQKAIQMLNAAISQATNLVSKWGEILQMITQKTYS
;
A
#
# COMPACT_ATOMS: atom_id res chain seq x y z
N MET A 1 -13.93 14.15 0.21
CA MET A 1 -15.03 13.15 0.19
C MET A 1 -15.99 13.29 1.36
N ASP A 2 -15.52 13.28 2.61
CA ASP A 2 -16.42 13.37 3.78
C ASP A 2 -17.26 14.65 3.80
N GLU A 3 -16.68 15.76 3.36
CA GLU A 3 -17.38 17.04 3.23
C GLU A 3 -18.53 17.01 2.21
N VAL A 4 -18.31 16.36 1.06
CA VAL A 4 -19.33 16.21 0.00
C VAL A 4 -20.46 15.28 0.45
N ILE A 5 -20.12 14.20 1.16
CA ILE A 5 -21.10 13.28 1.76
C ILE A 5 -21.91 14.00 2.85
N ALA A 6 -21.26 14.87 3.63
CA ALA A 6 -21.92 15.69 4.65
C ALA A 6 -22.86 16.73 4.03
N GLN A 7 -22.48 17.36 2.92
CA GLN A 7 -23.33 18.29 2.17
C GLN A 7 -24.54 17.58 1.53
N ALA A 8 -24.33 16.43 0.87
CA ALA A 8 -25.41 15.59 0.36
C ALA A 8 -26.36 15.08 1.46
N SER A 9 -25.88 14.97 2.71
CA SER A 9 -26.69 14.56 3.86
C SER A 9 -27.46 15.71 4.52
N LYS A 10 -27.13 16.98 4.23
CA LYS A 10 -27.76 18.16 4.84
C LYS A 10 -28.99 18.64 4.07
N GLY A 11 -29.08 18.36 2.77
CA GLY A 11 -30.30 18.59 2.02
C GLY A 11 -31.27 17.41 2.12
N ASP A 12 -32.52 17.61 1.70
CA ASP A 12 -33.52 16.53 1.65
C ASP A 12 -32.96 15.34 0.85
N GLY A 13 -33.35 14.10 1.19
CA GLY A 13 -32.73 12.83 0.74
C GLY A 13 -32.56 12.59 -0.78
N ASN A 14 -32.89 13.57 -1.61
CA ASN A 14 -32.61 13.67 -3.04
C ASN A 14 -31.43 14.61 -3.38
N THR A 15 -30.70 15.14 -2.40
CA THR A 15 -29.58 16.05 -2.64
C THR A 15 -28.43 15.26 -3.24
N LYS A 16 -28.13 15.55 -4.50
CA LYS A 16 -27.04 14.95 -5.25
C LYS A 16 -25.88 15.92 -5.28
N GLU A 17 -24.67 15.39 -5.12
CA GLU A 17 -23.44 16.16 -5.20
C GLU A 17 -22.46 15.56 -6.22
N ALA A 18 -21.63 16.42 -6.80
CA ALA A 18 -20.60 15.99 -7.73
C ALA A 18 -19.39 15.42 -6.96
N VAL A 19 -18.74 14.41 -7.54
CA VAL A 19 -17.47 13.93 -7.00
C VAL A 19 -16.39 15.00 -7.26
N PRO A 20 -15.60 15.37 -6.24
CA PRO A 20 -14.48 16.29 -6.42
C PRO A 20 -13.48 15.82 -7.49
N ALA A 21 -12.96 16.75 -8.30
CA ALA A 21 -12.09 16.43 -9.42
C ALA A 21 -10.75 15.80 -8.99
N ASP A 22 -10.21 16.23 -7.86
CA ASP A 22 -9.03 15.66 -7.20
C ASP A 22 -9.24 14.19 -6.83
N VAL A 23 -10.43 13.83 -6.35
CA VAL A 23 -10.78 12.42 -6.03
C VAL A 23 -10.87 11.59 -7.31
N ILE A 24 -11.51 12.12 -8.36
CA ILE A 24 -11.60 11.45 -9.66
C ILE A 24 -10.20 11.19 -10.22
N GLU A 25 -9.32 12.19 -10.20
CA GLU A 25 -7.94 12.08 -10.68
C GLU A 25 -7.13 11.08 -9.83
N TYR A 26 -7.27 11.14 -8.50
CA TYR A 26 -6.61 10.21 -7.59
C TYR A 26 -7.01 8.76 -7.88
N MET A 27 -8.31 8.49 -8.02
CA MET A 27 -8.82 7.15 -8.32
C MET A 27 -8.36 6.63 -9.68
N LYS A 28 -8.30 7.50 -10.69
CA LYS A 28 -7.76 7.15 -12.02
C LYS A 28 -6.28 6.81 -11.97
N THR A 29 -5.50 7.66 -11.32
CA THR A 29 -4.03 7.52 -11.24
C THR A 29 -3.63 6.24 -10.51
N HIS A 30 -4.36 5.88 -9.45
CA HIS A 30 -4.09 4.71 -8.63
C HIS A 30 -4.88 3.46 -9.07
N GLY A 31 -5.65 3.54 -10.16
CA GLY A 31 -6.44 2.43 -10.68
C GLY A 31 -7.53 1.91 -9.72
N ILE A 32 -8.03 2.78 -8.84
CA ILE A 32 -9.05 2.42 -7.84
C ILE A 32 -10.40 2.30 -8.55
N GLN A 33 -11.01 1.13 -8.41
CA GLN A 33 -12.31 0.81 -9.01
C GLN A 33 -13.40 0.80 -7.94
N VAL A 34 -14.61 1.22 -8.32
CA VAL A 34 -15.82 1.17 -7.48
C VAL A 34 -16.73 0.10 -8.07
N ASP A 35 -17.06 -0.93 -7.28
CA ASP A 35 -17.83 -2.10 -7.74
C ASP A 35 -17.30 -2.72 -9.05
N GLY A 36 -15.97 -2.74 -9.21
CA GLY A 36 -15.30 -3.27 -10.40
C GLY A 36 -15.36 -2.37 -11.64
N LYS A 37 -15.78 -1.11 -11.49
CA LYS A 37 -15.87 -0.12 -12.57
C LYS A 37 -14.92 1.04 -12.34
N SER A 38 -14.48 1.67 -13.42
CA SER A 38 -13.74 2.92 -13.35
C SER A 38 -14.61 4.02 -12.72
N ILE A 39 -13.99 5.02 -12.09
CA ILE A 39 -14.73 6.13 -11.48
C ILE A 39 -15.60 6.87 -12.51
N ASP A 40 -15.15 6.98 -13.76
CA ASP A 40 -15.93 7.61 -14.85
C ASP A 40 -17.17 6.79 -15.21
N ASP A 41 -17.01 5.47 -15.32
CA ASP A 41 -18.13 4.57 -15.66
C ASP A 41 -19.12 4.47 -14.51
N TYR A 42 -18.61 4.48 -13.28
CA TYR A 42 -19.44 4.51 -12.07
C TYR A 42 -20.27 5.80 -12.01
N ILE A 43 -19.65 6.97 -12.23
CA ILE A 43 -20.37 8.25 -12.30
C ILE A 43 -21.40 8.22 -13.42
N LYS A 44 -21.06 7.77 -14.64
CA LYS A 44 -22.01 7.72 -15.76
C LYS A 44 -23.24 6.85 -15.48
N GLN A 45 -23.07 5.76 -14.73
CA GLN A 45 -24.17 4.83 -14.46
C GLN A 45 -25.06 5.26 -13.30
N HIS A 46 -24.49 5.92 -12.30
CA HIS A 46 -25.18 6.25 -11.05
C HIS A 46 -25.55 7.74 -10.94
N ALA A 47 -24.97 8.61 -11.76
CA ALA A 47 -25.28 10.04 -11.75
C ALA A 47 -26.62 10.34 -12.40
N GLY A 48 -27.29 11.38 -11.89
CA GLY A 48 -28.43 11.98 -12.57
C GLY A 48 -28.06 12.71 -13.86
N ALA A 49 -29.05 13.31 -14.52
CA ALA A 49 -28.85 14.15 -15.71
C ALA A 49 -27.91 15.35 -15.48
N ASP A 50 -27.63 15.67 -14.22
CA ASP A 50 -26.76 16.73 -13.73
C ASP A 50 -25.33 16.24 -13.39
N GLY A 51 -25.01 14.96 -13.60
CA GLY A 51 -23.69 14.40 -13.29
C GLY A 51 -23.42 14.24 -11.79
N LYS A 52 -24.45 14.40 -10.95
CA LYS A 52 -24.34 14.34 -9.50
C LYS A 52 -24.80 12.99 -8.95
N LEU A 53 -24.14 12.54 -7.89
CA LEU A 53 -24.39 11.27 -7.23
C LEU A 53 -25.17 11.48 -5.94
N ASP A 54 -26.03 10.51 -5.64
CA ASP A 54 -26.71 10.45 -4.35
C ASP A 54 -25.74 10.02 -3.24
N LYS A 55 -26.20 10.17 -1.99
CA LYS A 55 -25.41 9.80 -0.81
C LYS A 55 -24.91 8.35 -0.84
N GLY A 56 -25.73 7.39 -1.29
CA GLY A 56 -25.34 5.98 -1.34
C GLY A 56 -24.17 5.76 -2.30
N SER A 57 -24.24 6.38 -3.48
CA SER A 57 -23.17 6.28 -4.48
C SER A 57 -21.88 6.97 -4.03
N LEU A 58 -21.98 8.12 -3.35
CA LEU A 58 -20.80 8.79 -2.76
C LEU A 58 -20.16 7.98 -1.63
N GLN A 59 -20.97 7.26 -0.84
CA GLN A 59 -20.47 6.34 0.19
C GLN A 59 -19.73 5.15 -0.40
N ALA A 60 -20.21 4.58 -1.51
CA ALA A 60 -19.52 3.51 -2.21
C ALA A 60 -18.13 3.95 -2.72
N ILE A 61 -18.03 5.16 -3.28
CA ILE A 61 -16.74 5.76 -3.71
C ILE A 61 -15.81 5.92 -2.51
N LYS A 62 -16.32 6.44 -1.38
CA LYS A 62 -15.53 6.55 -0.15
C LYS A 62 -15.03 5.17 0.32
N ALA A 63 -15.89 4.16 0.34
CA ALA A 63 -15.51 2.82 0.77
C ALA A 63 -14.40 2.23 -0.11
N ALA A 64 -14.45 2.45 -1.42
CA ALA A 64 -13.39 2.03 -2.34
C ALA A 64 -12.06 2.74 -2.06
N LEU A 65 -12.09 4.06 -1.81
CA LEU A 65 -10.91 4.84 -1.42
C LEU A 65 -10.31 4.38 -0.10
N ASP A 66 -11.13 4.22 0.94
CA ASP A 66 -10.69 3.79 2.26
C ASP A 66 -10.08 2.38 2.20
N ASN A 67 -10.67 1.46 1.41
CA ASN A 67 -10.14 0.12 1.20
C ASN A 67 -8.76 0.17 0.49
N SER A 68 -8.64 0.97 -0.58
CA SER A 68 -7.35 1.13 -1.28
C SER A 68 -6.27 1.72 -0.37
N ALA A 69 -6.59 2.77 0.38
CA ALA A 69 -5.65 3.42 1.29
C ALA A 69 -5.16 2.46 2.40
N ASN A 70 -6.08 1.66 2.97
CA ASN A 70 -5.72 0.64 3.94
C ASN A 70 -4.83 -0.44 3.32
N ARG A 71 -5.15 -0.91 2.10
CA ARG A 71 -4.35 -1.90 1.39
C ARG A 71 -2.93 -1.40 1.09
N ASP A 72 -2.77 -0.14 0.70
CA ASP A 72 -1.45 0.45 0.43
C ASP A 72 -0.63 0.60 1.73
N SER A 73 -1.28 0.98 2.84
CA SER A 73 -0.66 1.00 4.16
C SER A 73 -0.21 -0.41 4.60
N ASP A 74 -1.04 -1.42 4.36
CA ASP A 74 -0.72 -2.82 4.66
C ASP A 74 0.43 -3.34 3.80
N LEU A 75 0.43 -3.02 2.50
CA LEU A 75 1.50 -3.39 1.58
C LEU A 75 2.84 -2.75 1.98
N SER A 76 2.81 -1.47 2.36
CA SER A 76 3.99 -0.76 2.87
C SER A 76 4.52 -1.42 4.16
N SER A 77 3.64 -1.75 5.09
CA SER A 77 3.98 -2.45 6.33
C SER A 77 4.57 -3.84 6.07
N GLN A 78 4.00 -4.58 5.11
CA GLN A 78 4.49 -5.89 4.69
C GLN A 78 5.86 -5.80 4.00
N ALA A 79 6.08 -4.77 3.17
CA ALA A 79 7.36 -4.52 2.52
C ALA A 79 8.46 -4.24 3.57
N GLN A 80 8.17 -3.43 4.59
CA GLN A 80 9.08 -3.18 5.70
C GLN A 80 9.46 -4.47 6.45
N LEU A 81 8.50 -5.34 6.75
CA LEU A 81 8.77 -6.64 7.39
C LEU A 81 9.65 -7.55 6.52
N THR A 82 9.41 -7.56 5.22
CA THR A 82 10.20 -8.36 4.26
C THR A 82 11.65 -7.87 4.21
N ILE A 83 11.84 -6.55 4.17
CA ILE A 83 13.18 -5.92 4.23
C ILE A 83 13.89 -6.28 5.54
N GLN A 84 13.20 -6.21 6.69
CA GLN A 84 13.79 -6.58 7.97
C GLN A 84 14.24 -8.04 8.00
N LYS A 85 13.44 -8.97 7.47
CA LYS A 85 13.81 -10.39 7.35
C LYS A 85 15.04 -10.57 6.44
N ALA A 86 15.10 -9.87 5.31
CA ALA A 86 16.24 -9.91 4.40
C ALA A 86 17.53 -9.43 5.10
N ILE A 87 17.46 -8.33 5.86
CA ILE A 87 18.59 -7.81 6.64
C ILE A 87 19.04 -8.80 7.72
N GLN A 88 18.11 -9.42 8.44
CA GLN A 88 18.44 -10.44 9.43
C GLN A 88 19.16 -11.64 8.80
N MET A 89 18.70 -12.12 7.65
CA MET A 89 19.35 -13.19 6.91
C MET A 89 20.74 -12.78 6.42
N LEU A 90 20.90 -11.56 5.91
CA LEU A 90 22.20 -11.03 5.50
C LEU A 90 23.19 -10.96 6.66
N ASN A 91 22.77 -10.47 7.82
CA ASN A 91 23.62 -10.42 9.02
C ASN A 91 24.04 -11.82 9.48
N ALA A 92 23.13 -12.79 9.45
CA ALA A 92 23.44 -14.18 9.78
C ALA A 92 24.44 -14.80 8.80
N ALA A 93 24.28 -14.54 7.49
CA ALA A 93 25.21 -15.02 6.47
C ALA A 93 26.60 -14.40 6.62
N ILE A 94 26.69 -13.09 6.87
CA ILE A 94 27.96 -12.39 7.13
C ILE A 94 28.63 -12.95 8.37
N SER A 95 27.89 -13.15 9.47
CA SER A 95 28.45 -13.73 10.70
C SER A 95 29.03 -15.12 10.45
N GLN A 96 28.32 -15.98 9.70
CA GLN A 96 28.82 -17.29 9.33
C GLN A 96 30.07 -17.21 8.45
N ALA A 97 30.11 -16.30 7.48
CA ALA A 97 31.28 -16.07 6.63
C ALA A 97 32.50 -15.61 7.44
N THR A 98 32.31 -14.65 8.35
CA THR A 98 33.36 -14.19 9.26
C THR A 98 33.87 -15.33 10.14
N ASN A 99 32.98 -16.14 10.71
CA ASN A 99 33.37 -17.30 11.50
C ASN A 99 34.20 -18.31 10.69
N LEU A 100 33.86 -18.53 9.41
CA LEU A 100 34.63 -19.40 8.53
C LEU A 100 36.03 -18.83 8.27
N VAL A 101 36.12 -17.52 7.99
CA VAL A 101 37.41 -16.83 7.80
C VAL A 101 38.28 -16.92 9.06
N SER A 102 37.70 -16.71 10.24
CA SER A 102 38.44 -16.85 11.51
C SER A 102 38.98 -18.27 11.69
N LYS A 103 38.15 -19.29 11.45
CA LYS A 103 38.59 -20.70 11.51
C LYS A 103 39.71 -21.00 10.52
N TRP A 104 39.67 -20.42 9.32
CA TRP A 104 40.77 -20.55 8.36
C TRP A 104 42.07 -19.94 8.88
N GLY A 105 42.00 -18.76 9.51
CA GLY A 105 43.15 -18.13 10.16
C GLY A 105 43.75 -18.99 11.27
N GLU A 106 42.92 -19.58 12.12
CA GLU A 106 43.35 -20.51 13.17
C GLU A 106 44.06 -21.74 12.60
N ILE A 107 43.52 -22.34 11.53
CA ILE A 107 44.14 -23.50 10.87
C ILE A 107 45.52 -23.13 10.31
N LEU A 108 45.64 -21.97 9.64
CA LEU A 108 46.93 -21.51 9.13
C LEU A 108 47.95 -21.30 10.24
N GLN A 109 47.54 -20.76 11.39
CA GLN A 109 48.40 -20.63 12.56
C GLN A 109 48.84 -22.00 13.11
N MET A 110 47.92 -22.98 13.21
CA MET A 110 48.26 -24.33 13.66
C MET A 110 49.28 -25.02 12.75
N ILE A 111 49.11 -24.91 11.43
CA ILE A 111 50.06 -25.48 10.44
C ILE A 111 51.43 -24.81 10.59
N THR A 112 51.44 -23.48 10.72
CA THR A 112 52.67 -22.71 10.91
C THR A 112 53.40 -23.16 12.18
N GLN A 113 52.70 -23.24 13.30
CA GLN A 113 53.28 -23.72 14.57
C GLN A 113 53.87 -25.12 14.45
N LYS A 114 53.17 -26.07 13.81
CA LYS A 114 53.67 -27.42 13.59
C LYS A 114 54.87 -27.52 12.65
N THR A 115 55.02 -26.55 11.73
CA THR A 115 56.07 -26.57 10.71
C THR A 115 57.38 -25.99 11.25
N TYR A 116 57.31 -25.08 12.23
CA TYR A 116 58.46 -24.43 12.86
C TYR A 116 58.78 -24.96 14.27
N SER A 117 58.10 -26.02 14.71
CA SER A 117 58.38 -26.81 15.93
C SER A 117 59.16 -28.07 15.60
#